data_AF-A0A9D7LJY4-F1
#
_entry.id   AF-A0A9D7LJY4-F1
#
_cell.length_a   1.000
_cell.length_b   1.000
_cell.length_c   1.000
_cell.angle_alpha   90.00
_cell.angle_beta   90.00
_cell.angle_gamma   90.00
#
_symmetry.space_group_name_H-M   'P 1'
#
loop_
_entity.id
_entity.type
_entity.pdbx_description
1 polymer ?
#
loop_
_entity_poly.entity_id
_entity_poly.type
_entity_poly.pdbx_seq_one_letter_code
_entity_poly.pdbx_strand_id
1 'polypeptide(L)'
;MTHFPPLALVALSLVLAACGSPPKVPPASQNRQLELKLANGTYNCEQRVRIQVEREIRDRVNHRITIGWNGNSYRLERDPSYSGLPRFEDSASGLVWIDLPWKGLLLDGKTNKPLVNECRPA
;
A
#
# COMPACT_ATOMS: atom_id res chain seq x y z
N MET A 1 24.13 63.07 -59.57
CA MET A 1 22.65 62.98 -59.43
C MET A 1 22.27 61.52 -59.55
N THR A 2 21.27 61.11 -58.75
CA THR A 2 20.58 59.79 -58.65
C THR A 2 21.01 58.80 -57.53
N HIS A 3 20.35 59.00 -56.38
CA HIS A 3 19.64 58.04 -55.50
C HIS A 3 20.33 56.92 -54.68
N PHE A 4 20.20 57.04 -53.35
CA PHE A 4 20.24 55.98 -52.32
C PHE A 4 18.96 55.08 -52.38
N PRO A 5 19.03 53.80 -51.96
CA PRO A 5 18.59 53.47 -50.59
C PRO A 5 19.42 52.36 -49.88
N PRO A 6 19.36 52.27 -48.54
CA PRO A 6 19.88 51.16 -47.75
C PRO A 6 18.78 50.12 -47.48
N LEU A 7 19.11 48.83 -47.47
CA LEU A 7 18.21 47.80 -46.94
C LEU A 7 19.02 46.75 -46.17
N ALA A 8 19.00 46.94 -44.86
CA ALA A 8 19.41 45.96 -43.87
C ALA A 8 18.48 44.74 -43.96
N LEU A 9 19.06 43.56 -44.20
CA LEU A 9 18.38 42.30 -43.96
C LEU A 9 18.79 41.77 -42.59
N VAL A 10 17.98 42.12 -41.60
CA VAL A 10 17.87 41.40 -40.34
C VAL A 10 17.03 40.15 -40.64
N ALA A 11 17.62 38.96 -40.54
CA ALA A 11 16.87 37.72 -40.49
C ALA A 11 17.18 37.00 -39.17
N LEU A 12 16.27 37.24 -38.23
CA LEU A 12 16.16 36.74 -36.88
C LEU A 12 16.25 35.20 -36.85
N SER A 13 17.29 34.66 -36.20
CA SER A 13 17.40 33.24 -35.92
C SER A 13 16.33 32.85 -34.90
N LEU A 14 15.21 32.26 -35.35
CA LEU A 14 14.25 31.62 -34.46
C LEU A 14 14.91 30.38 -33.83
N VAL A 15 15.51 30.55 -32.65
CA VAL A 15 15.89 29.42 -31.81
C VAL A 15 14.62 28.95 -31.11
N LEU A 16 13.97 27.92 -31.67
CA LEU A 16 12.97 27.13 -30.95
C LEU A 16 13.69 26.35 -29.84
N ALA A 17 13.94 27.00 -28.70
CA ALA A 17 14.27 26.33 -27.47
C ALA A 17 13.01 25.60 -26.97
N ALA A 18 12.78 24.39 -27.48
CA ALA A 18 11.79 23.48 -26.93
C ALA A 18 12.28 23.07 -25.53
N CYS A 19 11.76 23.73 -24.49
CA CYS A 19 11.89 23.27 -23.11
C CYS A 19 11.16 21.92 -22.99
N GLY A 20 11.91 20.83 -23.23
CA GLY A 20 11.46 19.49 -22.92
C GLY A 20 11.31 19.36 -21.41
N SER A 21 10.11 19.57 -20.89
CA SER A 21 9.79 19.18 -19.51
C SER A 21 9.99 17.66 -19.40
N PRO A 22 10.75 17.16 -18.42
CA PRO A 22 10.93 15.72 -18.24
C PRO A 22 9.55 15.06 -18.10
N PRO A 23 9.37 13.85 -18.66
CA PRO A 23 8.11 13.13 -18.53
C PRO A 23 7.79 12.99 -17.05
N LYS A 24 6.61 13.50 -16.65
CA LYS A 24 6.08 13.30 -15.31
C LYS A 24 5.79 11.82 -15.16
N VAL A 25 6.76 11.09 -14.60
CA VAL A 25 6.58 9.69 -14.22
C VAL A 25 5.38 9.67 -13.28
N PRO A 26 4.27 8.96 -13.63
CA PRO A 26 3.17 8.77 -12.70
C PRO A 26 3.74 8.19 -11.40
N PRO A 27 3.28 8.65 -10.21
CA PRO A 27 3.72 8.01 -8.97
C PRO A 27 3.48 6.51 -9.10
N ALA A 28 4.52 5.71 -8.85
CA ALA A 28 4.43 4.26 -8.88
C ALA A 28 3.20 3.83 -8.06
N SER A 29 2.37 2.94 -8.63
CA SER A 29 1.13 2.43 -8.02
C SER A 29 1.28 2.31 -6.50
N GLN A 30 0.63 3.22 -5.77
CA GLN A 30 1.00 3.56 -4.38
C GLN A 30 0.74 2.45 -3.36
N ASN A 31 0.03 1.38 -3.71
CA ASN A 31 -0.05 0.15 -2.93
C ASN A 31 -0.54 -0.99 -3.84
N ARG A 32 0.22 -2.09 -3.96
CA ARG A 32 -0.19 -3.26 -4.76
C ARG A 32 -1.29 -4.10 -4.09
N GLN A 33 -1.66 -3.73 -2.88
CA GLN A 33 -2.73 -4.35 -2.12
C GLN A 33 -3.88 -3.37 -1.91
N LEU A 34 -5.08 -3.94 -1.77
CA LEU A 34 -6.27 -3.25 -1.33
C LEU A 34 -6.03 -2.60 0.04
N GLU A 35 -6.79 -1.56 0.32
CA GLU A 35 -6.89 -0.96 1.65
C GLU A 35 -8.30 -1.20 2.17
N LEU A 36 -8.43 -2.14 3.11
CA LEU A 36 -9.71 -2.54 3.68
C LEU A 36 -9.91 -1.84 5.03
N LYS A 37 -11.03 -1.13 5.17
CA LYS A 37 -11.38 -0.40 6.40
C LYS A 37 -12.08 -1.32 7.40
N LEU A 38 -11.33 -2.29 7.93
CA LEU A 38 -11.82 -3.17 8.99
C LEU A 38 -11.59 -2.54 10.38
N ALA A 39 -12.45 -2.87 11.32
CA ALA A 39 -12.43 -2.28 12.66
C ALA A 39 -11.23 -2.73 13.50
N ASN A 40 -10.87 -1.93 14.50
CA ASN A 40 -10.10 -2.41 15.65
C ASN A 40 -11.04 -3.14 16.63
N GLY A 41 -10.48 -3.91 17.56
CA GLY A 41 -11.24 -4.55 18.63
C GLY A 41 -11.18 -6.06 18.59
N THR A 42 -12.13 -6.70 19.25
CA THR A 42 -12.24 -8.16 19.30
C THR A 42 -12.89 -8.68 18.03
N TYR A 43 -12.29 -9.71 17.46
CA TYR A 43 -12.82 -10.48 16.35
C TYR A 43 -13.26 -11.84 16.86
N ASN A 44 -14.52 -12.18 16.62
CA ASN A 44 -15.08 -13.49 16.89
C ASN A 44 -14.81 -14.39 15.68
N CYS A 45 -14.09 -15.48 15.89
CA CYS A 45 -13.69 -16.42 14.85
C CYS A 45 -14.46 -17.73 14.97
N GLU A 46 -14.23 -18.64 14.03
CA GLU A 46 -14.74 -20.01 14.16
C GLU A 46 -14.20 -20.70 15.43
N GLN A 47 -14.83 -21.81 15.82
CA GLN A 47 -14.41 -22.63 16.96
C GLN A 47 -14.34 -21.87 18.31
N ARG A 48 -15.07 -20.73 18.44
CA ARG A 48 -15.09 -19.86 19.63
C ARG A 48 -13.73 -19.23 19.95
N VAL A 49 -12.83 -19.14 18.96
CA VAL A 49 -11.58 -18.39 19.10
C VAL A 49 -11.88 -16.89 19.03
N ARG A 50 -11.13 -16.11 19.81
CA ARG A 50 -11.15 -14.64 19.76
C ARG A 50 -9.76 -14.12 19.44
N ILE A 51 -9.70 -13.12 18.58
CA ILE A 51 -8.47 -12.40 18.26
C ILE A 51 -8.71 -10.91 18.53
N GLN A 52 -7.85 -10.29 19.33
CA GLN A 52 -7.84 -8.84 19.46
C GLN A 52 -7.04 -8.26 18.29
N VAL A 53 -7.52 -7.22 17.62
CA VAL A 53 -6.82 -6.57 16.50
C VAL A 53 -6.72 -5.07 16.74
N GLU A 54 -5.51 -4.54 16.64
CA GLU A 54 -5.22 -3.11 16.67
C GLU A 54 -4.44 -2.73 15.41
N ARG A 55 -4.88 -1.68 14.72
CA ARG A 55 -4.39 -1.27 13.40
C ARG A 55 -3.67 0.06 13.51
N GLU A 56 -2.46 0.13 12.97
CA GLU A 56 -1.65 1.33 12.87
C GLU A 56 -1.75 1.89 11.44
N ILE A 57 -2.44 3.02 11.30
CA ILE A 57 -2.67 3.66 10.00
C ILE A 57 -1.68 4.81 9.83
N ARG A 58 -0.97 4.84 8.71
CA ARG A 58 -0.12 5.95 8.26
C ARG A 58 -0.44 6.23 6.80
N ASP A 59 -0.60 7.50 6.44
CA ASP A 59 -0.91 7.91 5.06
C ASP A 59 -2.13 7.18 4.45
N ARG A 60 -3.14 6.94 5.29
CA ARG A 60 -4.38 6.20 4.97
C ARG A 60 -4.17 4.72 4.62
N VAL A 61 -2.99 4.18 4.89
CA VAL A 61 -2.67 2.77 4.73
C VAL A 61 -2.46 2.13 6.10
N ASN A 62 -3.14 1.02 6.35
CA ASN A 62 -2.81 0.16 7.48
C ASN A 62 -1.46 -0.50 7.20
N HIS A 63 -0.39 0.01 7.80
CA HIS A 63 0.98 -0.45 7.53
C HIS A 63 1.43 -1.53 8.51
N ARG A 64 0.71 -1.67 9.62
CA ARG A 64 1.03 -2.63 10.67
C ARG A 64 -0.21 -2.91 11.51
N ILE A 65 -0.32 -4.14 12.01
CA ILE A 65 -1.29 -4.49 13.04
C ILE A 65 -0.61 -5.11 14.25
N THR A 66 -1.26 -5.01 15.40
CA THR A 66 -0.97 -5.84 16.56
C THR A 66 -2.15 -6.76 16.77
N ILE A 67 -1.89 -8.06 16.91
CA ILE A 67 -2.92 -9.05 17.24
C ILE A 67 -2.67 -9.67 18.60
N GLY A 68 -3.75 -9.88 19.37
CA GLY A 68 -3.76 -10.67 20.59
C GLY A 68 -4.34 -12.05 20.31
N TRP A 69 -3.53 -13.10 20.45
CA TRP A 69 -3.95 -14.48 20.19
C TRP A 69 -3.20 -15.47 21.09
N ASN A 70 -3.91 -16.49 21.57
CA ASN A 70 -3.34 -17.56 22.41
C ASN A 70 -2.49 -17.05 23.60
N GLY A 71 -2.97 -16.00 24.28
CA GLY A 71 -2.30 -15.40 25.44
C GLY A 71 -1.10 -14.51 25.11
N ASN A 72 -0.78 -14.30 23.83
CA ASN A 72 0.37 -13.52 23.38
C ASN A 72 -0.06 -12.32 22.53
N SER A 73 0.85 -11.36 22.37
CA SER A 73 0.69 -10.21 21.47
C SER A 73 1.75 -10.25 20.38
N TYR A 74 1.32 -10.08 19.13
CA TYR A 74 2.18 -10.17 17.96
C TYR A 74 2.05 -8.91 17.12
N ARG A 75 3.18 -8.33 16.72
CA ARG A 75 3.25 -7.14 15.86
C ARG A 75 3.55 -7.58 14.43
N LEU A 76 2.56 -7.44 13.54
CA LEU A 76 2.65 -7.89 12.15
C LEU A 76 2.77 -6.69 11.22
N GLU A 77 3.81 -6.68 10.40
CA GLU A 77 4.08 -5.64 9.39
C GLU A 77 3.36 -5.98 8.08
N ARG A 78 2.82 -4.97 7.38
CA ARG A 78 2.27 -5.18 6.04
C ARG A 78 3.39 -5.64 5.10
N ASP A 79 3.22 -6.76 4.40
CA ASP A 79 4.19 -7.25 3.41
C ASP A 79 4.03 -6.51 2.09
N PRO A 80 4.94 -5.61 1.67
CA PRO A 80 4.80 -4.84 0.43
C PRO A 80 5.09 -5.64 -0.85
N SER A 81 5.67 -6.84 -0.72
CA SER A 81 5.97 -7.71 -1.86
C SER A 81 4.73 -8.41 -2.38
N TYR A 82 3.73 -8.62 -1.51
CA TYR A 82 2.46 -9.24 -1.84
C TYR A 82 1.52 -8.30 -2.61
N SER A 83 0.59 -8.89 -3.37
CA SER A 83 -0.45 -8.16 -4.12
C SER A 83 -1.84 -8.68 -3.80
N GLY A 84 -2.87 -7.85 -3.94
CA GLY A 84 -4.26 -8.24 -3.70
C GLY A 84 -4.74 -7.87 -2.30
N LEU A 85 -5.08 -8.85 -1.46
CA LEU A 85 -5.57 -8.58 -0.10
C LEU A 85 -4.48 -8.04 0.83
N PRO A 86 -4.81 -7.18 1.81
CA PRO A 86 -3.89 -6.79 2.86
C PRO A 86 -3.32 -8.02 3.57
N ARG A 87 -2.00 -8.18 3.50
CA ARG A 87 -1.26 -9.24 4.17
C ARG A 87 -0.28 -8.63 5.15
N PHE A 88 -0.32 -9.11 6.39
CA PHE A 88 0.55 -8.69 7.48
C PHE A 88 1.28 -9.90 8.03
N GLU A 89 2.56 -9.75 8.36
CA GLU A 89 3.39 -10.85 8.83
C GLU A 89 4.25 -10.45 10.03
N ASP A 90 4.42 -11.40 10.95
CA ASP A 90 5.48 -11.39 11.94
C ASP A 90 6.42 -12.54 11.63
N SER A 91 7.56 -12.22 11.02
CA SER A 91 8.56 -13.22 10.60
C SER A 91 9.16 -14.01 11.77
N ALA A 92 9.18 -13.44 12.99
CA ALA A 92 9.77 -14.09 14.16
C ALA A 92 8.85 -15.20 14.69
N SER A 93 7.54 -14.93 14.79
CA SER A 93 6.56 -15.96 15.17
C SER A 93 6.15 -16.85 13.98
N GLY A 94 6.36 -16.39 12.75
CA GLY A 94 5.86 -17.04 11.55
C GLY A 94 4.34 -16.90 11.40
N LEU A 95 3.72 -15.89 12.00
CA LEU A 95 2.29 -15.64 11.88
C LEU A 95 1.99 -14.70 10.71
N VAL A 96 0.89 -14.99 10.02
CA VAL A 96 0.41 -14.19 8.90
C VAL A 96 -1.07 -13.89 9.10
N TRP A 97 -1.43 -12.62 9.06
CA TRP A 97 -2.80 -12.15 9.06
C TRP A 97 -3.18 -11.64 7.68
N ILE A 98 -4.32 -12.09 7.16
CA ILE A 98 -4.89 -11.57 5.91
C ILE A 98 -6.22 -10.93 6.21
N ASP A 99 -6.39 -9.68 5.79
CA ASP A 99 -7.69 -9.03 5.78
C ASP A 99 -8.46 -9.45 4.51
N LEU A 100 -9.69 -9.90 4.70
CA LEU A 100 -10.70 -10.10 3.66
C LEU A 100 -11.76 -9.00 3.79
N PRO A 101 -12.62 -8.75 2.78
CA PRO A 101 -13.52 -7.59 2.77
C PRO A 101 -14.40 -7.40 4.02
N TRP A 102 -14.73 -8.48 4.75
CA TRP A 102 -15.57 -8.43 5.95
C TRP A 102 -15.08 -9.32 7.10
N LYS A 103 -13.87 -9.90 6.99
CA LYS A 103 -13.31 -10.83 7.99
C LYS A 103 -11.79 -10.86 7.92
N GLY A 104 -11.15 -11.44 8.91
CA GLY A 104 -9.73 -11.78 8.90
C GLY A 104 -9.50 -13.29 8.94
N LEU A 105 -8.24 -13.66 8.74
CA LEU A 105 -7.75 -15.03 8.76
C LEU A 105 -6.32 -15.02 9.29
N LEU A 106 -6.03 -15.87 10.28
CA LEU A 106 -4.68 -16.12 10.77
C LEU A 106 -4.14 -17.41 10.17
N LEU A 107 -2.95 -17.34 9.60
CA LEU A 107 -2.24 -18.46 8.96
C LEU A 107 -0.90 -18.72 9.64
N ASP A 108 -0.45 -19.96 9.51
CA ASP A 108 0.95 -20.31 9.67
C ASP A 108 1.71 -19.86 8.41
N GLY A 109 2.68 -18.98 8.58
CA GLY A 109 3.43 -18.36 7.48
C GLY A 109 4.38 -19.30 6.75
N LYS A 110 4.77 -20.43 7.37
CA LYS A 110 5.65 -21.42 6.74
C LYS A 110 4.88 -22.34 5.80
N THR A 111 3.68 -22.74 6.21
CA THR A 111 2.85 -23.72 5.51
C THR A 111 1.68 -23.10 4.75
N ASN A 112 1.38 -21.82 5.01
CA ASN A 112 0.17 -21.09 4.57
C ASN A 112 -1.14 -21.78 4.97
N LYS A 113 -1.13 -22.67 5.98
CA LYS A 113 -2.33 -23.32 6.48
C LYS A 113 -3.07 -22.41 7.46
N PRO A 114 -4.41 -22.40 7.43
CA PRO A 114 -5.19 -21.70 8.44
C PRO A 114 -4.93 -22.19 9.86
N LEU A 115 -4.68 -21.24 10.76
CA LEU A 115 -4.66 -21.45 12.20
C LEU A 115 -6.00 -21.04 12.83
N VAL A 116 -6.61 -19.95 12.34
CA VAL A 116 -7.91 -19.45 12.81
C VAL A 116 -8.66 -18.81 11.64
N ASN A 117 -9.82 -19.34 11.26
CA ASN A 117 -10.64 -18.78 10.17
C ASN A 117 -11.87 -17.98 10.65
N GLU A 118 -12.55 -17.36 9.68
CA GLU A 118 -13.85 -16.69 9.83
C GLU A 118 -13.89 -15.62 10.94
N CYS A 119 -12.79 -14.90 11.16
CA CYS A 119 -12.72 -13.87 12.18
C CYS A 119 -13.48 -12.61 11.76
N ARG A 120 -14.61 -12.30 12.39
CA ARG A 120 -15.40 -11.09 12.12
C ARG A 120 -15.33 -10.14 13.31
N PRO A 121 -15.27 -8.81 13.10
CA PRO A 121 -15.43 -7.86 14.20
C PRO A 121 -16.69 -8.19 15.02
N ALA A 122 -16.56 -8.15 16.35
CA ALA A 122 -17.64 -8.44 17.29
C ALA A 122 -18.75 -7.39 17.28
#